data_AF-A0A1L6TFQ7-F1
#
_entry.id   AF-A0A1L6TFQ7-F1
#
_cell.length_a   1.000
_cell.length_b   1.000
_cell.length_c   1.000
_cell.angle_alpha   90.00
_cell.angle_beta   90.00
_cell.angle_gamma   90.00
#
_symmetry.space_group_name_H-M   'P 1'
#
loop_
_entity.id
_entity.type
_entity.pdbx_description
1 polymer ?
#
loop_
_entity_poly.entity_id
_entity_poly.type
_entity_poly.pdbx_seq_one_letter_code
_entity_poly.pdbx_strand_id
1 'polypeptide(L)'
;MPTNEFKEIKETLDKSHINYGNFFEAYIPRSYKEALADGLFKLSKNNLLNQENFQRLRSVEHPDKFADGLVTLNQNDLLTETYINLIKRRSDDAAFFATGLVTLKKNNISNDENIKLLKLHSDLSNQLANSLATFKNDDLLRKNFMKMVRNFPDNSEEFAQGLVILKQHNLVDKAHIDLINYSRREYAQKLAQGLVKLKESGLVDENTIKSMKVDPEYTKQLINGLKIVHQTGLLFKNDKIDPVMVSWVSHNPQYAENIAKALITLHQANILYKDNGDPNRNLIRQIHNNAKNAEKLANNLVIKHAKNLSKKTAPKPKKSQSTLSKANSASALLTVSHKKTDLTFKKPRPTTVRKIKSAHHITDQKNDRLLNNIKQSLIKTLEKDNNKNKTTTLNSNKSSTLQGLCFTALVCGDKTAKKLLTLLNDSTNKSLKSKICPRGAKVRMRDLRSYALTQHKSESKRGWFELNGYNKKDKENKELFSKYQKQNNSVIMLKEHLSESNNTGHDIELKAI
;
A
#
# COMPACT_ATOMS: atom_id res chain seq x y z
N MET A 1 -12.08 20.96 36.48
CA MET A 1 -12.51 20.01 37.54
C MET A 1 -11.89 18.65 37.24
N PRO A 2 -11.36 17.91 38.24
CA PRO A 2 -10.90 16.55 38.02
C PRO A 2 -12.09 15.71 37.53
N THR A 3 -11.89 14.90 36.49
CA THR A 3 -12.85 13.87 36.09
C THR A 3 -13.05 12.91 37.27
N ASN A 4 -14.26 12.37 37.46
CA ASN A 4 -14.59 11.48 38.60
C ASN A 4 -13.56 10.34 38.80
N GLU A 5 -12.98 9.84 37.71
CA GLU A 5 -11.90 8.84 37.71
C GLU A 5 -10.65 9.28 38.51
N PHE A 6 -10.24 10.56 38.42
CA PHE A 6 -9.06 11.03 39.15
C PHE A 6 -9.28 11.07 40.67
N LYS A 7 -10.52 11.31 41.11
CA LYS A 7 -10.88 11.29 42.53
C LYS A 7 -10.83 9.87 43.09
N GLU A 8 -11.39 8.90 42.37
CA GLU A 8 -11.36 7.48 42.73
C GLU A 8 -9.92 6.91 42.75
N ILE A 9 -9.10 7.30 41.76
CA ILE A 9 -7.67 6.94 41.74
C ILE A 9 -6.98 7.52 42.96
N LYS A 10 -7.20 8.80 43.29
CA LYS A 10 -6.58 9.42 44.46
C LYS A 10 -6.98 8.71 45.76
N GLU A 11 -8.26 8.42 45.98
CA GLU A 11 -8.71 7.67 47.17
C GLU A 11 -8.12 6.26 47.26
N THR A 12 -7.89 5.61 46.12
CA THR A 12 -7.22 4.30 46.06
C THR A 12 -5.73 4.42 46.41
N LEU A 13 -5.07 5.46 45.93
CA LEU A 13 -3.65 5.72 46.21
C LEU A 13 -3.41 6.23 47.63
N ASP A 14 -4.31 7.03 48.20
CA ASP A 14 -4.23 7.54 49.58
C ASP A 14 -4.31 6.41 50.61
N LYS A 15 -4.91 5.27 50.24
CA LYS A 15 -4.94 4.03 51.06
C LYS A 15 -3.68 3.17 50.92
N SER A 16 -2.75 3.52 50.04
CA SER A 16 -1.52 2.76 49.84
C SER A 16 -0.38 3.27 50.74
N HIS A 17 0.54 2.39 51.13
CA HIS A 17 1.73 2.76 51.93
C HIS A 17 2.86 3.40 51.08
N ILE A 18 2.55 3.90 49.88
CA ILE A 18 3.55 4.44 48.95
C ILE A 18 3.80 5.92 49.24
N ASN A 19 5.07 6.30 49.32
CA ASN A 19 5.43 7.71 49.46
C ASN A 19 5.46 8.37 48.08
N TYR A 20 4.38 9.08 47.74
CA TYR A 20 4.26 9.84 46.50
C TYR A 20 5.03 11.17 46.52
N GLY A 21 5.48 11.64 47.69
CA GLY A 21 6.07 12.97 47.90
C GLY A 21 5.14 14.09 47.43
N ASN A 22 5.71 15.23 47.04
CA ASN A 22 4.94 16.38 46.52
C ASN A 22 4.46 16.17 45.07
N PHE A 23 4.33 14.93 44.59
CA PHE A 23 4.04 14.64 43.18
C PHE A 23 2.72 15.26 42.70
N PHE A 24 1.65 15.12 43.48
CA PHE A 24 0.35 15.71 43.14
C PHE A 24 0.43 17.24 43.05
N GLU A 25 1.39 17.83 43.75
CA GLU A 25 1.63 19.27 43.88
C GLU A 25 2.70 19.80 42.91
N ALA A 26 3.53 18.93 42.33
CA ALA A 26 4.62 19.30 41.45
C ALA A 26 4.12 19.93 40.13
N TYR A 27 4.86 20.90 39.61
CA TYR A 27 4.57 21.53 38.31
C TYR A 27 5.05 20.63 37.15
N ILE A 28 4.26 19.61 36.83
CA ILE A 28 4.46 18.70 35.70
C ILE A 28 3.25 18.75 34.76
N PRO A 29 3.42 18.42 33.45
CA PRO A 29 2.34 18.46 32.49
C PRO A 29 1.14 17.63 32.94
N ARG A 30 -0.07 18.21 32.82
CA ARG A 30 -1.31 17.55 33.22
C ARG A 30 -1.49 16.17 32.58
N SER A 31 -1.14 16.02 31.30
CA SER A 31 -1.21 14.75 30.57
C SER A 31 -0.31 13.68 31.18
N TYR A 32 0.88 14.04 31.67
CA TYR A 32 1.77 13.12 32.36
C TYR A 32 1.22 12.75 33.75
N LYS A 33 0.64 13.71 34.49
CA LYS A 33 -0.05 13.42 35.76
C LYS A 33 -1.17 12.40 35.59
N GLU A 34 -2.00 12.59 34.57
CA GLU A 34 -3.10 11.69 34.25
C GLU A 34 -2.58 10.29 33.85
N ALA A 35 -1.57 10.21 32.98
CA ALA A 35 -0.96 8.93 32.58
C ALA A 35 -0.30 8.20 33.78
N LEU A 36 0.41 8.93 34.66
CA LEU A 36 1.02 8.31 35.83
C LEU A 36 -0.04 7.81 36.82
N ALA A 37 -1.10 8.58 37.05
CA ALA A 37 -2.20 8.19 37.92
C ALA A 37 -2.90 6.92 37.39
N ASP A 38 -3.17 6.85 36.09
CA ASP A 38 -3.69 5.65 35.43
C ASP A 38 -2.74 4.45 35.59
N GLY A 39 -1.44 4.65 35.34
CA GLY A 39 -0.43 3.62 35.55
C GLY A 39 -0.40 3.09 37.00
N LEU A 40 -0.46 3.97 37.99
CA LEU A 40 -0.48 3.57 39.41
C LEU A 40 -1.75 2.80 39.77
N PHE A 41 -2.89 3.23 39.25
CA PHE A 41 -4.16 2.54 39.43
C PHE A 41 -4.14 1.13 38.82
N LYS A 42 -3.59 0.97 37.61
CA LYS A 42 -3.38 -0.33 36.97
C LYS A 42 -2.48 -1.25 37.79
N LEU A 43 -1.38 -0.72 38.34
CA LEU A 43 -0.51 -1.51 39.22
C LEU A 43 -1.21 -1.89 40.53
N SER A 44 -1.98 -0.99 41.13
CA SER A 44 -2.76 -1.26 42.35
C SER A 44 -3.74 -2.41 42.14
N LYS A 45 -4.53 -2.36 41.05
CA LYS A 45 -5.49 -3.41 40.68
C LYS A 45 -4.85 -4.78 40.45
N ASN A 46 -3.56 -4.82 40.12
CA ASN A 46 -2.83 -6.05 39.84
C ASN A 46 -1.85 -6.44 40.96
N ASN A 47 -1.96 -5.85 42.16
CA ASN A 47 -1.07 -6.11 43.30
C ASN A 47 0.42 -5.85 43.01
N LEU A 48 0.71 -4.92 42.09
CA LEU A 48 2.06 -4.51 41.69
C LEU A 48 2.46 -3.13 42.22
N LEU A 49 1.56 -2.46 42.95
CA LEU A 49 1.83 -1.14 43.50
C LEU A 49 2.78 -1.26 44.70
N ASN A 50 4.03 -0.90 44.48
CA ASN A 50 5.07 -0.79 45.51
C ASN A 50 5.98 0.41 45.22
N GLN A 51 6.84 0.76 46.18
CA GLN A 51 7.70 1.94 46.07
C GLN A 51 8.63 1.87 44.85
N GLU A 52 9.14 0.69 44.54
CA GLU A 52 10.03 0.46 43.41
C GLU A 52 9.35 0.68 42.07
N ASN A 53 8.18 0.06 41.86
CA ASN A 53 7.40 0.22 40.64
C ASN A 53 6.89 1.66 40.46
N PHE A 54 6.61 2.37 41.55
CA PHE A 54 6.36 3.82 41.50
C PHE A 54 7.56 4.59 40.95
N GLN A 55 8.77 4.31 41.45
CA GLN A 55 9.99 4.96 40.91
C GLN A 55 10.22 4.59 39.44
N ARG A 56 9.97 3.34 39.06
CA ARG A 56 10.09 2.90 37.66
C ARG A 56 9.12 3.65 36.75
N LEU A 57 7.86 3.81 37.14
CA LEU A 57 6.87 4.58 36.39
C LEU A 57 7.28 6.05 36.25
N ARG A 58 7.81 6.67 37.30
CA ARG A 58 8.31 8.06 37.25
C ARG A 58 9.50 8.26 36.33
N SER A 59 10.25 7.20 36.05
CA SER A 59 11.45 7.26 35.22
C SER A 59 11.20 7.09 33.72
N VAL A 60 9.95 6.95 33.29
CA VAL A 60 9.56 6.77 31.88
C VAL A 60 8.64 7.87 31.38
N GLU A 61 8.63 8.08 30.07
CA GLU A 61 7.81 9.09 29.39
C GLU A 61 6.31 8.71 29.36
N HIS A 62 6.01 7.42 29.22
CA HIS A 62 4.66 6.87 29.12
C HIS A 62 4.38 5.87 30.26
N PRO A 63 4.12 6.35 31.48
CA PRO A 63 3.95 5.49 32.65
C PRO A 63 2.72 4.58 32.58
N ASP A 64 1.60 5.06 32.05
CA ASP A 64 0.38 4.29 31.81
C ASP A 64 0.65 3.01 30.99
N LYS A 65 1.34 3.17 29.86
CA LYS A 65 1.66 2.08 28.95
C LYS A 65 2.76 1.17 29.48
N PHE A 66 3.72 1.73 30.21
CA PHE A 66 4.73 0.95 30.91
C PHE A 66 4.10 0.08 32.00
N ALA A 67 3.13 0.61 32.76
CA ALA A 67 2.35 -0.17 33.72
C ALA A 67 1.62 -1.33 33.04
N ASP A 68 0.99 -1.11 31.88
CA ASP A 68 0.36 -2.19 31.09
C ASP A 68 1.36 -3.29 30.72
N GLY A 69 2.59 -2.91 30.36
CA GLY A 69 3.68 -3.86 30.12
C GLY A 69 4.08 -4.66 31.37
N LEU A 70 4.23 -4.00 32.53
CA LEU A 70 4.52 -4.68 33.80
C LEU A 70 3.42 -5.67 34.19
N VAL A 71 2.15 -5.24 34.08
CA VAL A 71 0.99 -6.10 34.33
C VAL A 71 1.00 -7.31 33.41
N THR A 72 1.23 -7.11 32.11
CA THR A 72 1.28 -8.19 31.11
C THR A 72 2.37 -9.21 31.44
N LEU A 73 3.57 -8.75 31.82
CA LEU A 73 4.67 -9.64 32.22
C LEU A 73 4.33 -10.39 33.52
N ASN A 74 3.74 -9.72 34.51
CA ASN A 74 3.37 -10.33 35.78
C ASN A 74 2.33 -11.43 35.64
N GLN A 75 1.27 -11.18 34.85
CA GLN A 75 0.20 -12.15 34.58
C GLN A 75 0.68 -13.41 33.84
N ASN A 76 1.93 -13.41 33.34
CA ASN A 76 2.52 -14.53 32.61
C ASN A 76 3.82 -15.04 33.26
N ASP A 77 4.08 -14.69 34.53
CA ASP A 77 5.27 -15.10 35.29
C ASP A 77 6.61 -14.70 34.64
N LEU A 78 6.62 -13.57 33.91
CA LEU A 78 7.81 -13.02 33.23
C LEU A 78 8.26 -11.68 33.82
N LEU A 79 7.75 -11.28 34.98
CA LEU A 79 8.15 -10.03 35.61
C LEU A 79 9.54 -10.16 36.26
N THR A 80 10.59 -10.10 35.45
CA THR A 80 11.99 -10.11 35.87
C THR A 80 12.67 -8.79 35.53
N GLU A 81 13.73 -8.44 36.24
CA GLU A 81 14.48 -7.20 35.99
C GLU A 81 15.00 -7.12 34.54
N THR A 82 15.35 -8.26 33.93
CA THR A 82 15.71 -8.33 32.52
C THR A 82 14.57 -7.85 31.62
N TYR A 83 13.37 -8.42 31.75
CA TYR A 83 12.23 -8.05 30.90
C TYR A 83 11.70 -6.65 31.20
N ILE A 84 11.76 -6.21 32.46
CA ILE A 84 11.40 -4.84 32.87
C ILE A 84 12.31 -3.83 32.16
N ASN A 85 13.63 -4.06 32.17
CA ASN A 85 14.58 -3.20 31.46
C ASN A 85 14.39 -3.20 29.94
N LEU A 86 13.88 -4.30 29.37
CA LEU A 86 13.54 -4.34 27.95
C LEU A 86 12.37 -3.42 27.61
N ILE A 87 11.27 -3.49 28.35
CA ILE A 87 10.08 -2.68 28.07
C ILE A 87 10.24 -1.21 28.51
N LYS A 88 11.14 -0.93 29.47
CA LYS A 88 11.42 0.43 29.95
C LYS A 88 11.97 1.36 28.87
N ARG A 89 12.83 0.85 27.99
CA ARG A 89 13.51 1.64 26.94
C ARG A 89 12.56 2.15 25.83
N ARG A 90 11.35 1.61 25.74
CA ARG A 90 10.30 1.97 24.77
C ARG A 90 8.94 1.99 25.48
N SER A 91 8.83 2.86 26.49
CA SER A 91 7.62 2.93 27.33
C SER A 91 6.35 3.21 26.54
N ASP A 92 6.45 3.85 25.37
CA ASP A 92 5.34 4.14 24.46
C ASP A 92 4.69 2.89 23.83
N ASP A 93 5.44 1.79 23.73
CA ASP A 93 5.01 0.51 23.15
C ASP A 93 5.18 -0.66 24.15
N ALA A 94 5.40 -0.37 25.43
CA ALA A 94 5.76 -1.36 26.45
C ALA A 94 4.77 -2.53 26.54
N ALA A 95 3.47 -2.26 26.41
CA ALA A 95 2.43 -3.30 26.39
C ALA A 95 2.54 -4.24 25.17
N PHE A 96 2.76 -3.68 23.97
CA PHE A 96 2.94 -4.48 22.75
C PHE A 96 4.21 -5.32 22.82
N PHE A 97 5.29 -4.74 23.33
CA PHE A 97 6.54 -5.45 23.48
C PHE A 97 6.47 -6.55 24.54
N ALA A 98 5.85 -6.29 25.70
CA ALA A 98 5.58 -7.30 26.73
C ALA A 98 4.76 -8.47 26.17
N THR A 99 3.69 -8.17 25.44
CA THR A 99 2.85 -9.19 24.78
C THR A 99 3.68 -10.04 23.81
N GLY A 100 4.52 -9.41 22.98
CA GLY A 100 5.41 -10.14 22.07
C GLY A 100 6.41 -11.06 22.82
N LEU A 101 7.00 -10.58 23.92
CA LEU A 101 7.90 -11.38 24.75
C LEU A 101 7.20 -12.59 25.36
N VAL A 102 5.98 -12.40 25.87
CA VAL A 102 5.11 -13.48 26.37
C VAL A 102 4.86 -14.52 25.28
N THR A 103 4.46 -14.07 24.08
CA THR A 103 4.21 -14.97 22.95
C THR A 103 5.46 -15.77 22.57
N LEU A 104 6.64 -15.13 22.51
CA LEU A 104 7.89 -15.83 22.22
C LEU A 104 8.21 -16.89 23.28
N LYS A 105 7.99 -16.58 24.56
CA LYS A 105 8.27 -17.50 25.66
C LYS A 105 7.31 -18.70 25.64
N LYS A 106 6.00 -18.46 25.50
CA LYS A 106 4.97 -19.51 25.43
C LYS A 106 5.21 -20.50 24.29
N ASN A 107 5.78 -20.04 23.18
CA ASN A 107 6.07 -20.89 22.01
C ASN A 107 7.52 -21.41 21.99
N ASN A 108 8.29 -21.28 23.08
CA ASN A 108 9.67 -21.75 23.18
C ASN A 108 10.61 -21.23 22.06
N ILE A 109 10.41 -19.97 21.67
CA ILE A 109 11.21 -19.27 20.63
C ILE A 109 11.78 -17.94 21.14
N SER A 110 11.85 -17.78 22.46
CA SER A 110 12.49 -16.63 23.10
C SER A 110 14.01 -16.77 23.04
N ASN A 111 14.61 -16.19 22.01
CA ASN A 111 16.06 -16.12 21.82
C ASN A 111 16.48 -14.69 21.46
N ASP A 112 17.78 -14.39 21.51
CA ASP A 112 18.30 -13.04 21.30
C ASP A 112 17.97 -12.47 19.93
N GLU A 113 17.93 -13.30 18.88
CA GLU A 113 17.60 -12.86 17.53
C GLU A 113 16.14 -12.40 17.44
N ASN A 114 15.21 -13.19 17.98
CA ASN A 114 13.79 -12.87 17.98
C ASN A 114 13.48 -11.68 18.90
N ILE A 115 14.11 -11.60 20.08
CA ILE A 115 13.99 -10.44 20.96
C ILE A 115 14.55 -9.19 20.29
N LYS A 116 15.68 -9.28 19.59
CA LYS A 116 16.25 -8.17 18.82
C LYS A 116 15.33 -7.73 17.68
N LEU A 117 14.63 -8.65 17.03
CA LEU A 117 13.61 -8.31 16.03
C LEU A 117 12.45 -7.53 16.64
N LEU A 118 11.90 -7.99 17.77
CA LEU A 118 10.83 -7.27 18.47
C LEU A 118 11.28 -5.87 18.90
N LYS A 119 12.51 -5.73 19.41
CA LYS A 119 13.10 -4.44 19.80
C LYS A 119 13.17 -3.41 18.65
N LEU A 120 13.38 -3.86 17.42
CA LEU A 120 13.47 -2.97 16.25
C LEU A 120 12.09 -2.42 15.84
N HIS A 121 11.01 -3.11 16.20
CA HIS A 121 9.63 -2.79 15.85
C HIS A 121 8.73 -3.03 17.08
N SER A 122 8.95 -2.24 18.13
CA SER A 122 8.27 -2.40 19.43
C SER A 122 6.75 -2.30 19.30
N ASP A 123 6.27 -1.38 18.47
CA ASP A 123 4.87 -1.16 18.12
C ASP A 123 4.21 -2.36 17.42
N LEU A 124 4.99 -3.19 16.74
CA LEU A 124 4.53 -4.38 16.01
C LEU A 124 4.95 -5.69 16.70
N SER A 125 5.45 -5.61 17.93
CA SER A 125 6.03 -6.77 18.60
C SER A 125 5.08 -7.94 18.76
N ASN A 126 3.79 -7.67 19.02
CA ASN A 126 2.77 -8.70 19.08
C ASN A 126 2.60 -9.43 17.73
N GLN A 127 2.42 -8.69 16.63
CA GLN A 127 2.26 -9.26 15.28
C GLN A 127 3.49 -10.07 14.85
N LEU A 128 4.68 -9.55 15.14
CA LEU A 128 5.93 -10.25 14.86
C LEU A 128 6.02 -11.56 15.65
N ALA A 129 5.77 -11.52 16.95
CA ALA A 129 5.83 -12.71 17.78
C ALA A 129 4.79 -13.76 17.37
N ASN A 130 3.57 -13.35 17.03
CA ASN A 130 2.53 -14.25 16.52
C ASN A 130 2.94 -14.90 15.20
N SER A 131 3.57 -14.15 14.30
CA SER A 131 4.08 -14.66 13.03
C SER A 131 5.16 -15.71 13.24
N LEU A 132 6.10 -15.45 14.17
CA LEU A 132 7.16 -16.38 14.53
C LEU A 132 6.61 -17.64 15.21
N ALA A 133 5.64 -17.48 16.10
CA ALA A 133 4.94 -18.59 16.75
C ALA A 133 4.21 -19.47 15.71
N THR A 134 3.50 -18.84 14.77
CA THR A 134 2.85 -19.52 13.64
C THR A 134 3.88 -20.33 12.84
N PHE A 135 5.02 -19.74 12.49
CA PHE A 135 6.07 -20.48 11.80
C PHE A 135 6.62 -21.65 12.60
N LYS A 136 6.76 -21.51 13.91
CA LYS A 136 7.24 -22.59 14.76
C LYS A 136 6.23 -23.74 14.83
N ASN A 137 4.96 -23.41 15.08
CA ASN A 137 3.90 -24.38 15.29
C ASN A 137 3.56 -25.16 14.01
N ASP A 138 3.67 -24.50 12.86
CA ASP A 138 3.47 -25.12 11.55
C ASP A 138 4.76 -25.65 10.91
N ASP A 139 5.86 -25.81 11.64
CA ASP A 139 7.14 -26.31 11.08
C ASP A 139 7.58 -25.57 9.79
N LEU A 140 7.29 -24.27 9.76
CA LEU A 140 7.61 -23.33 8.68
C LEU A 140 8.78 -22.43 9.07
N LEU A 141 9.46 -22.68 10.19
CA LEU A 141 10.53 -21.82 10.70
C LEU A 141 11.80 -21.94 9.85
N ARG A 142 11.79 -21.30 8.68
CA ARG A 142 12.86 -21.32 7.68
C ARG A 142 13.49 -19.93 7.56
N LYS A 143 14.82 -19.88 7.37
CA LYS A 143 15.59 -18.61 7.29
C LYS A 143 15.05 -17.62 6.26
N ASN A 144 14.55 -18.10 5.13
CA ASN A 144 13.97 -17.27 4.09
C ASN A 144 12.66 -16.58 4.53
N PHE A 145 11.78 -17.26 5.28
CA PHE A 145 10.54 -16.67 5.79
C PHE A 145 10.81 -15.70 6.95
N MET A 146 11.78 -16.03 7.81
CA MET A 146 12.27 -15.10 8.85
C MET A 146 12.78 -13.79 8.24
N LYS A 147 13.54 -13.87 7.14
CA LYS A 147 14.00 -12.69 6.40
C LYS A 147 12.83 -11.87 5.84
N MET A 148 11.73 -12.50 5.44
CA MET A 148 10.54 -11.79 4.95
C MET A 148 9.84 -11.03 6.06
N VAL A 149 9.64 -11.65 7.23
CA VAL A 149 9.06 -11.00 8.41
C VAL A 149 9.92 -9.83 8.87
N ARG A 150 11.24 -10.00 8.90
CA ARG A 150 12.18 -8.93 9.26
C ARG A 150 12.13 -7.72 8.32
N ASN A 151 12.00 -7.96 7.02
CA ASN A 151 11.98 -6.87 6.05
C ASN A 151 10.62 -6.17 5.95
N PHE A 152 9.55 -6.80 6.43
CA PHE A 152 8.17 -6.33 6.26
C PHE A 152 7.30 -6.71 7.48
N PRO A 153 7.56 -6.09 8.64
CA PRO A 153 6.92 -6.44 9.91
C PRO A 153 5.40 -6.21 9.91
N ASP A 154 4.91 -5.13 9.29
CA ASP A 154 3.49 -4.70 9.35
C ASP A 154 2.46 -5.67 8.74
N ASN A 155 2.90 -6.67 7.95
CA ASN A 155 2.02 -7.67 7.32
C ASN A 155 2.56 -9.09 7.51
N SER A 156 3.38 -9.27 8.55
CA SER A 156 4.06 -10.52 8.84
C SER A 156 3.07 -11.63 9.19
N GLU A 157 1.98 -11.28 9.88
CA GLU A 157 0.97 -12.22 10.35
C GLU A 157 0.10 -12.73 9.19
N GLU A 158 -0.35 -11.85 8.29
CA GLU A 158 -1.08 -12.23 7.08
C GLU A 158 -0.25 -13.13 6.18
N PHE A 159 1.05 -12.86 6.08
CA PHE A 159 1.98 -13.71 5.35
C PHE A 159 2.14 -15.08 6.02
N ALA A 160 2.27 -15.12 7.34
CA ALA A 160 2.37 -16.36 8.09
C ALA A 160 1.11 -17.22 7.93
N GLN A 161 -0.07 -16.63 8.12
CA GLN A 161 -1.36 -17.30 7.90
C GLN A 161 -1.52 -17.78 6.45
N GLY A 162 -1.08 -16.99 5.47
CA GLY A 162 -1.06 -17.40 4.07
C GLY A 162 -0.21 -18.65 3.83
N LEU A 163 0.98 -18.72 4.43
CA LEU A 163 1.84 -19.91 4.34
C LEU A 163 1.23 -21.14 5.01
N VAL A 164 0.56 -20.98 6.16
CA VAL A 164 -0.15 -22.08 6.83
C VAL A 164 -1.23 -22.65 5.92
N ILE A 165 -2.03 -21.80 5.28
CA ILE A 165 -3.05 -22.23 4.32
C ILE A 165 -2.42 -22.99 3.16
N LEU A 166 -1.32 -22.49 2.59
CA LEU A 166 -0.60 -23.22 1.54
C LEU A 166 -0.09 -24.58 2.04
N LYS A 167 0.40 -24.67 3.28
CA LYS A 167 0.88 -25.93 3.89
C LYS A 167 -0.25 -26.94 4.04
N GLN A 168 -1.35 -26.54 4.67
CA GLN A 168 -2.51 -27.40 4.91
C GLN A 168 -3.09 -28.00 3.63
N HIS A 169 -2.98 -27.29 2.51
CA HIS A 169 -3.47 -27.73 1.21
C HIS A 169 -2.39 -28.28 0.28
N ASN A 170 -1.17 -28.58 0.75
CA ASN A 170 -0.06 -29.09 -0.07
C ASN A 170 0.22 -28.21 -1.31
N LEU A 171 0.34 -26.90 -1.09
CA LEU A 171 0.59 -25.86 -2.10
C LEU A 171 1.87 -25.05 -1.81
N VAL A 172 2.72 -25.53 -0.90
CA VAL A 172 3.99 -24.86 -0.54
C VAL A 172 5.03 -25.12 -1.63
N ASP A 173 4.99 -24.30 -2.67
CA ASP A 173 6.03 -24.23 -3.70
C ASP A 173 6.53 -22.79 -3.88
N LYS A 174 7.60 -22.64 -4.67
CA LYS A 174 8.23 -21.34 -4.91
C LYS A 174 7.26 -20.33 -5.56
N ALA A 175 6.46 -20.76 -6.54
CA ALA A 175 5.59 -19.86 -7.30
C ALA A 175 4.43 -19.34 -6.44
N HIS A 176 3.85 -20.19 -5.59
CA HIS A 176 2.79 -19.83 -4.65
C HIS A 176 3.29 -18.96 -3.50
N ILE A 177 4.49 -19.26 -2.98
CA ILE A 177 5.16 -18.39 -2.01
C ILE A 177 5.41 -17.00 -2.62
N ASP A 178 5.93 -16.95 -3.87
CA ASP A 178 6.16 -15.70 -4.58
C ASP A 178 4.85 -14.94 -4.87
N LEU A 179 3.73 -15.64 -5.02
CA LEU A 179 2.40 -15.02 -5.14
C LEU A 179 2.00 -14.33 -3.84
N ILE A 180 2.03 -15.03 -2.70
CA ILE A 180 1.55 -14.45 -1.43
C ILE A 180 2.55 -13.44 -0.84
N ASN A 181 3.82 -13.51 -1.25
CA ASN A 181 4.86 -12.52 -0.93
C ASN A 181 4.86 -11.31 -1.89
N TYR A 182 3.98 -11.29 -2.89
CA TYR A 182 3.87 -10.21 -3.87
C TYR A 182 3.53 -8.86 -3.20
N SER A 183 3.73 -7.77 -3.95
CA SER A 183 3.80 -6.36 -3.49
C SER A 183 2.66 -5.83 -2.61
N ARG A 184 1.56 -6.58 -2.43
CA ARG A 184 0.47 -6.29 -1.50
C ARG A 184 0.25 -7.43 -0.51
N ARG A 185 1.16 -7.54 0.47
CA ARG A 185 1.20 -8.65 1.44
C ARG A 185 0.04 -8.68 2.44
N GLU A 186 -0.65 -7.56 2.59
CA GLU A 186 -1.95 -7.50 3.27
C GLU A 186 -3.00 -8.46 2.67
N TYR A 187 -2.80 -8.94 1.42
CA TYR A 187 -3.64 -9.96 0.79
C TYR A 187 -3.03 -11.37 0.78
N ALA A 188 -1.92 -11.62 1.47
CA ALA A 188 -1.23 -12.92 1.42
C ALA A 188 -2.17 -14.09 1.76
N GLN A 189 -2.94 -13.96 2.85
CA GLN A 189 -3.96 -14.94 3.23
C GLN A 189 -5.05 -15.11 2.16
N LYS A 190 -5.56 -13.99 1.61
CA LYS A 190 -6.60 -13.98 0.56
C LYS A 190 -6.13 -14.64 -0.73
N LEU A 191 -4.88 -14.40 -1.12
CA LEU A 191 -4.24 -15.04 -2.26
C LEU A 191 -4.04 -16.54 -2.02
N ALA A 192 -3.63 -16.95 -0.81
CA ALA A 192 -3.51 -18.37 -0.46
C ALA A 192 -4.88 -19.08 -0.55
N GLN A 193 -5.94 -18.51 0.04
CA GLN A 193 -7.30 -19.04 -0.10
C GLN A 193 -7.77 -19.09 -1.56
N GLY A 194 -7.36 -18.10 -2.35
CA GLY A 194 -7.64 -18.10 -3.79
C GLY A 194 -6.96 -19.27 -4.52
N LEU A 195 -5.70 -19.56 -4.20
CA LEU A 195 -4.99 -20.71 -4.76
C LEU A 195 -5.66 -22.03 -4.39
N VAL A 196 -6.11 -22.18 -3.14
CA VAL A 196 -6.88 -23.35 -2.70
C VAL A 196 -8.13 -23.54 -3.58
N LYS A 197 -8.90 -22.48 -3.82
CA LYS A 197 -10.10 -22.54 -4.66
C LYS A 197 -9.80 -22.85 -6.12
N LEU A 198 -8.67 -22.36 -6.64
CA LEU A 198 -8.21 -22.75 -7.98
C LEU A 198 -7.82 -24.24 -8.00
N LYS A 199 -7.14 -24.75 -6.97
CA LYS A 199 -6.77 -26.16 -6.84
C LYS A 199 -8.00 -27.06 -6.82
N GLU A 200 -8.98 -26.74 -5.99
CA GLU A 200 -10.26 -27.46 -5.90
C GLU A 200 -11.03 -27.46 -7.23
N SER A 201 -10.80 -26.46 -8.07
CA SER A 201 -11.44 -26.34 -9.38
C SER A 201 -10.59 -26.91 -10.53
N GLY A 202 -9.41 -27.48 -10.25
CA GLY A 202 -8.49 -27.96 -11.29
C GLY A 202 -7.88 -26.84 -12.16
N LEU A 203 -7.84 -25.60 -11.66
CA LEU A 203 -7.47 -24.40 -12.41
C LEU A 203 -6.12 -23.79 -11.98
N VAL A 204 -5.26 -24.55 -11.31
CA VAL A 204 -3.92 -24.07 -10.93
C VAL A 204 -3.02 -24.14 -12.15
N ASP A 205 -2.72 -22.98 -12.73
CA ASP A 205 -1.82 -22.80 -13.87
C ASP A 205 -1.05 -21.48 -13.71
N GLU A 206 0.07 -21.35 -14.42
CA GLU A 206 0.88 -20.13 -14.38
C GLU A 206 0.07 -18.87 -14.74
N ASN A 207 -0.85 -18.96 -15.70
CA ASN A 207 -1.65 -17.82 -16.14
C ASN A 207 -2.73 -17.43 -15.13
N THR A 208 -3.39 -18.41 -14.50
CA THR A 208 -4.38 -18.14 -13.46
C THR A 208 -3.71 -17.54 -12.22
N ILE A 209 -2.55 -18.06 -11.82
CA ILE A 209 -1.72 -17.50 -10.74
C ILE A 209 -1.28 -16.06 -11.07
N LYS A 210 -0.79 -15.80 -12.28
CA LYS A 210 -0.41 -14.45 -12.72
C LYS A 210 -1.60 -13.48 -12.67
N SER A 211 -2.80 -13.93 -13.06
CA SER A 211 -3.99 -13.09 -13.05
C SER A 211 -4.40 -12.63 -11.65
N MET A 212 -4.13 -13.42 -10.61
CA MET A 212 -4.38 -13.05 -9.21
C MET A 212 -3.52 -11.88 -8.72
N LYS A 213 -2.38 -11.62 -9.36
CA LYS A 213 -1.48 -10.49 -9.02
C LYS A 213 -2.01 -9.14 -9.49
N VAL A 214 -2.97 -9.12 -10.43
CA VAL A 214 -3.49 -7.89 -11.05
C VAL A 214 -4.21 -7.05 -10.00
N ASP A 215 -5.18 -7.65 -9.31
CA ASP A 215 -5.84 -7.00 -8.18
C ASP A 215 -6.20 -8.03 -7.09
N PRO A 216 -5.29 -8.27 -6.13
CA PRO A 216 -5.49 -9.27 -5.08
C PRO A 216 -6.76 -9.05 -4.25
N GLU A 217 -7.25 -7.81 -4.17
CA GLU A 217 -8.49 -7.47 -3.46
C GLU A 217 -9.69 -8.21 -4.05
N TYR A 218 -9.74 -8.43 -5.36
CA TYR A 218 -10.87 -9.07 -6.04
C TYR A 218 -10.59 -10.52 -6.45
N THR A 219 -9.65 -11.18 -5.78
CA THR A 219 -9.28 -12.57 -6.05
C THR A 219 -10.48 -13.52 -6.05
N LYS A 220 -11.46 -13.31 -5.15
CA LYS A 220 -12.68 -14.14 -5.09
C LYS A 220 -13.52 -14.01 -6.37
N GLN A 221 -13.79 -12.79 -6.80
CA GLN A 221 -14.57 -12.49 -8.01
C GLN A 221 -13.86 -13.01 -9.26
N LEU A 222 -12.54 -12.82 -9.33
CA LEU A 222 -11.70 -13.37 -10.39
C LEU A 222 -11.85 -14.88 -10.51
N ILE A 223 -11.68 -15.61 -9.40
CA ILE A 223 -11.77 -17.07 -9.39
C ILE A 223 -13.18 -17.53 -9.77
N ASN A 224 -14.22 -16.88 -9.25
CA ASN A 224 -15.59 -17.19 -9.63
C ASN A 224 -15.82 -17.00 -11.15
N GLY A 225 -15.31 -15.91 -11.72
CA GLY A 225 -15.36 -15.67 -13.17
C GLY A 225 -14.66 -16.77 -13.97
N LEU A 226 -13.45 -17.18 -13.54
CA LEU A 226 -12.73 -18.29 -14.19
C LEU A 226 -13.50 -19.62 -14.08
N LYS A 227 -14.10 -19.92 -12.92
CA LYS A 227 -14.93 -21.11 -12.73
C LYS A 227 -16.16 -21.11 -13.64
N ILE A 228 -16.81 -19.97 -13.83
CA ILE A 228 -17.97 -19.82 -14.73
C ILE A 228 -17.56 -20.14 -16.18
N VAL A 229 -16.42 -19.61 -16.66
CA VAL A 229 -15.93 -19.93 -18.01
C VAL A 229 -15.44 -21.37 -18.12
N HIS A 230 -14.88 -21.93 -17.05
CA HIS A 230 -14.46 -23.33 -17.03
C HIS A 230 -15.63 -24.29 -17.25
N GLN A 231 -16.78 -24.03 -16.61
CA GLN A 231 -17.99 -24.87 -16.70
C GLN A 231 -18.52 -25.04 -18.14
N THR A 232 -18.18 -24.13 -19.06
CA THR A 232 -18.60 -24.21 -20.46
C THR A 232 -17.53 -24.81 -21.39
N GLY A 233 -16.38 -25.22 -20.85
CA GLY A 233 -15.24 -25.70 -21.64
C GLY A 233 -14.43 -24.59 -22.33
N LEU A 234 -14.93 -23.36 -22.35
CA LEU A 234 -14.30 -22.21 -23.03
C LEU A 234 -12.93 -21.82 -22.47
N LEU A 235 -12.64 -22.20 -21.23
CA LEU A 235 -11.36 -21.88 -20.60
C LEU A 235 -10.20 -22.73 -21.15
N PHE A 236 -10.48 -23.81 -21.87
CA PHE A 236 -9.48 -24.73 -22.37
C PHE A 236 -9.30 -24.62 -23.88
N LYS A 237 -8.04 -24.71 -24.31
CA LYS A 237 -7.65 -24.86 -25.71
C LYS A 237 -6.57 -25.93 -25.79
N ASN A 238 -6.84 -27.02 -26.51
CA ASN A 238 -5.96 -28.19 -26.62
C ASN A 238 -5.54 -28.75 -25.24
N ASP A 239 -6.53 -29.02 -24.38
CA ASP A 239 -6.36 -29.57 -23.02
C ASP A 239 -5.51 -28.73 -22.05
N LYS A 240 -5.21 -27.49 -22.43
CA LYS A 240 -4.51 -26.51 -21.58
C LYS A 240 -5.39 -25.31 -21.35
N ILE A 241 -5.20 -24.64 -20.21
CA ILE A 241 -5.86 -23.37 -19.92
C ILE A 241 -5.44 -22.35 -20.98
N ASP A 242 -6.43 -21.74 -21.64
CA ASP A 242 -6.19 -20.71 -22.65
C ASP A 242 -5.76 -19.39 -21.97
N PRO A 243 -4.49 -18.95 -22.13
CA PRO A 243 -4.02 -17.71 -21.52
C PRO A 243 -4.79 -16.49 -22.02
N VAL A 244 -5.34 -16.54 -23.24
CA VAL A 244 -6.10 -15.44 -23.82
C VAL A 244 -7.44 -15.31 -23.11
N MET A 245 -8.14 -16.43 -22.88
CA MET A 245 -9.40 -16.44 -22.15
C MET A 245 -9.21 -15.98 -20.69
N VAL A 246 -8.17 -16.48 -20.01
CA VAL A 246 -7.81 -16.01 -18.65
C VAL A 246 -7.61 -14.49 -18.66
N SER A 247 -6.84 -13.96 -19.61
CA SER A 247 -6.57 -12.53 -19.75
C SER A 247 -7.85 -11.71 -19.96
N TRP A 248 -8.82 -12.21 -20.73
CA TRP A 248 -10.08 -11.52 -20.94
C TRP A 248 -10.93 -11.48 -19.68
N VAL A 249 -11.06 -12.59 -18.96
CA VAL A 249 -11.81 -12.65 -17.69
C VAL A 249 -11.14 -11.78 -16.63
N SER A 250 -9.80 -11.81 -16.56
CA SER A 250 -9.03 -11.09 -15.55
C SER A 250 -8.79 -9.61 -15.85
N HIS A 251 -9.31 -9.09 -16.97
CA HIS A 251 -9.07 -7.70 -17.37
C HIS A 251 -9.54 -6.70 -16.31
N ASN A 252 -10.67 -6.99 -15.67
CA ASN A 252 -11.17 -6.23 -14.52
C ASN A 252 -11.64 -7.22 -13.44
N PRO A 253 -10.74 -7.62 -12.50
CA PRO A 253 -11.01 -8.66 -11.51
C PRO A 253 -12.28 -8.43 -10.68
N GLN A 254 -12.62 -7.16 -10.38
CA GLN A 254 -13.84 -6.80 -9.64
C GLN A 254 -15.12 -7.28 -10.34
N TYR A 255 -15.14 -7.29 -11.67
CA TYR A 255 -16.31 -7.64 -12.48
C TYR A 255 -16.08 -8.91 -13.32
N ALA A 256 -15.12 -9.75 -12.92
CA ALA A 256 -14.74 -10.95 -13.67
C ALA A 256 -15.93 -11.89 -13.93
N GLU A 257 -16.87 -12.02 -12.99
CA GLU A 257 -18.10 -12.81 -13.17
C GLU A 257 -19.00 -12.25 -14.29
N ASN A 258 -19.20 -10.93 -14.34
CA ASN A 258 -20.01 -10.28 -15.37
C ASN A 258 -19.34 -10.39 -16.75
N ILE A 259 -18.02 -10.27 -16.79
CA ILE A 259 -17.23 -10.47 -18.02
C ILE A 259 -17.34 -11.94 -18.47
N ALA A 260 -17.19 -12.90 -17.56
CA ALA A 260 -17.30 -14.33 -17.85
C ALA A 260 -18.66 -14.68 -18.49
N LYS A 261 -19.76 -14.27 -17.86
CA LYS A 261 -21.12 -14.47 -18.40
C LYS A 261 -21.28 -13.82 -19.76
N ALA A 262 -20.81 -12.58 -19.93
CA ALA A 262 -20.85 -11.89 -21.22
C ALA A 262 -20.11 -12.65 -22.32
N LEU A 263 -18.90 -13.15 -22.05
CA LEU A 263 -18.11 -13.93 -23.00
C LEU A 263 -18.84 -15.23 -23.38
N ILE A 264 -19.44 -15.93 -22.42
CA ILE A 264 -20.26 -17.12 -22.67
C ILE A 264 -21.46 -16.79 -23.57
N THR A 265 -22.21 -15.72 -23.27
CA THR A 265 -23.35 -15.27 -24.09
C THR A 265 -22.93 -14.96 -25.52
N LEU A 266 -21.81 -14.25 -25.71
CA LEU A 266 -21.29 -13.94 -27.05
C LEU A 266 -20.80 -15.19 -27.79
N HIS A 267 -20.25 -16.17 -27.06
CA HIS A 267 -19.82 -17.44 -27.63
C HIS A 267 -21.00 -18.29 -28.09
N GLN A 268 -22.03 -18.46 -27.24
CA GLN A 268 -23.25 -19.20 -27.55
C GLN A 268 -24.00 -18.62 -28.76
N ALA A 269 -23.89 -17.31 -28.99
CA ALA A 269 -24.45 -16.64 -30.15
C ALA A 269 -23.54 -16.66 -31.40
N ASN A 270 -22.41 -17.37 -31.36
CA ASN A 270 -21.40 -17.46 -32.43
C ASN A 270 -20.86 -16.10 -32.92
N ILE A 271 -20.73 -15.12 -32.02
CA ILE A 271 -20.19 -13.79 -32.36
C ILE A 271 -18.90 -13.42 -31.62
N LEU A 272 -18.51 -14.21 -30.61
CA LEU A 272 -17.27 -13.99 -29.85
C LEU A 272 -16.03 -14.10 -30.76
N TYR A 273 -16.08 -15.00 -31.74
CA TYR A 273 -15.05 -15.20 -32.75
C TYR A 273 -15.57 -14.73 -34.11
N LYS A 274 -14.65 -14.33 -34.99
CA LYS A 274 -14.92 -14.09 -36.40
C LYS A 274 -14.99 -15.43 -37.15
N ASP A 275 -15.50 -15.40 -38.38
CA ASP A 275 -15.64 -16.59 -39.24
C ASP A 275 -14.29 -17.32 -39.48
N ASN A 276 -13.17 -16.60 -39.43
CA ASN A 276 -11.83 -17.15 -39.55
C ASN A 276 -11.27 -17.75 -38.23
N GLY A 277 -12.08 -17.82 -37.17
CA GLY A 277 -11.70 -18.30 -35.84
C GLY A 277 -10.96 -17.29 -34.98
N ASP A 278 -10.64 -16.09 -35.48
CA ASP A 278 -9.97 -15.06 -34.69
C ASP A 278 -10.91 -14.44 -33.66
N PRO A 279 -10.41 -14.09 -32.46
CA PRO A 279 -11.17 -13.32 -31.50
C PRO A 279 -11.74 -12.02 -32.08
N ASN A 280 -13.02 -11.76 -31.82
CA ASN A 280 -13.64 -10.48 -32.15
C ASN A 280 -13.22 -9.39 -31.15
N ARG A 281 -12.00 -8.88 -31.32
CA ARG A 281 -11.36 -7.91 -30.39
C ARG A 281 -12.21 -6.66 -30.15
N ASN A 282 -13.03 -6.24 -31.11
CA ASN A 282 -13.91 -5.08 -30.96
C ASN A 282 -15.06 -5.33 -29.98
N LEU A 283 -15.62 -6.54 -29.96
CA LEU A 283 -16.63 -6.93 -28.97
C LEU A 283 -16.00 -7.10 -27.59
N ILE A 284 -14.87 -7.80 -27.52
CA ILE A 284 -14.14 -8.01 -26.26
C ILE A 284 -13.78 -6.66 -25.62
N ARG A 285 -13.29 -5.70 -26.40
CA ARG A 285 -13.00 -4.34 -25.92
C ARG A 285 -14.25 -3.62 -25.42
N GLN A 286 -15.40 -3.79 -26.07
CA GLN A 286 -16.67 -3.22 -25.59
C GLN A 286 -17.11 -3.82 -24.26
N ILE A 287 -16.96 -5.14 -24.10
CA ILE A 287 -17.22 -5.84 -22.84
C ILE A 287 -16.31 -5.30 -21.74
N HIS A 288 -15.00 -5.19 -21.99
CA HIS A 288 -14.04 -4.66 -21.02
C HIS A 288 -14.32 -3.21 -20.63
N ASN A 289 -14.64 -2.34 -21.60
CA ASN A 289 -14.99 -0.94 -21.33
C ASN A 289 -16.29 -0.78 -20.53
N ASN A 290 -17.16 -1.80 -20.51
CA ASN A 290 -18.42 -1.79 -19.77
C ASN A 290 -18.50 -2.95 -18.78
N ALA A 291 -17.38 -3.31 -18.16
CA ALA A 291 -17.22 -4.51 -17.32
C ALA A 291 -18.34 -4.67 -16.28
N LYS A 292 -18.75 -3.58 -15.62
CA LYS A 292 -19.83 -3.59 -14.63
C LYS A 292 -21.16 -4.08 -15.20
N ASN A 293 -21.51 -3.70 -16.43
CA ASN A 293 -22.77 -4.09 -17.10
C ASN A 293 -22.53 -5.07 -18.27
N ALA A 294 -21.41 -5.80 -18.26
CA ALA A 294 -20.95 -6.62 -19.37
C ALA A 294 -22.02 -7.62 -19.85
N GLU A 295 -22.69 -8.30 -18.91
CA GLU A 295 -23.74 -9.28 -19.20
C GLU A 295 -24.93 -8.66 -19.95
N LYS A 296 -25.44 -7.53 -19.46
CA LYS A 296 -26.54 -6.78 -20.13
C LYS A 296 -26.11 -6.29 -21.52
N LEU A 297 -24.88 -5.83 -21.65
CA LEU A 297 -24.34 -5.39 -22.94
C LEU A 297 -24.25 -6.55 -23.94
N ALA A 298 -23.77 -7.72 -23.52
CA ALA A 298 -23.70 -8.91 -24.36
C ALA A 298 -25.07 -9.32 -24.89
N ASN A 299 -26.08 -9.39 -24.02
CA ASN A 299 -27.46 -9.67 -24.44
C ASN A 299 -27.98 -8.70 -25.51
N ASN A 300 -27.73 -7.40 -25.33
CA ASN A 300 -28.11 -6.39 -26.32
C ASN A 300 -27.37 -6.56 -27.65
N LEU A 301 -26.09 -6.93 -27.61
CA LEU A 301 -25.28 -7.19 -28.80
C LEU A 301 -25.79 -8.42 -29.56
N VAL A 302 -26.18 -9.48 -28.85
CA VAL A 302 -26.80 -10.68 -29.44
C VAL A 302 -28.13 -10.32 -30.11
N ILE A 303 -29.01 -9.56 -29.45
CA ILE A 303 -30.28 -9.10 -30.04
C ILE A 303 -30.03 -8.28 -31.31
N LYS A 304 -29.06 -7.36 -31.28
CA LYS A 304 -28.70 -6.55 -32.45
C LYS A 304 -28.16 -7.42 -33.59
N HIS A 305 -27.35 -8.42 -33.28
CA HIS A 305 -26.82 -9.35 -34.26
C HIS A 305 -27.94 -10.18 -34.91
N ALA A 306 -28.85 -10.76 -34.11
CA ALA A 306 -30.00 -11.50 -34.59
C ALA A 306 -30.91 -10.66 -35.51
N LYS A 307 -31.17 -9.39 -35.16
CA LYS A 307 -31.93 -8.45 -36.02
C LYS A 307 -31.23 -8.14 -37.34
N ASN A 308 -29.89 -8.12 -37.36
CA ASN A 308 -29.13 -7.87 -38.58
C ASN A 308 -29.11 -9.11 -39.50
N LEU A 309 -29.06 -10.30 -38.92
CA LEU A 309 -29.22 -11.56 -39.65
C LEU A 309 -30.60 -11.65 -40.28
N SER A 310 -31.68 -11.38 -39.54
CA SER A 310 -33.05 -11.43 -40.07
C SER A 310 -33.29 -10.42 -41.20
N LYS A 311 -32.65 -9.24 -41.14
CA LYS A 311 -32.68 -8.26 -42.24
C LYS A 311 -31.89 -8.70 -43.48
N LYS A 312 -30.82 -9.49 -43.31
CA LYS A 312 -30.04 -10.05 -44.42
C LYS A 312 -30.73 -11.24 -45.08
N THR A 313 -31.54 -12.00 -44.33
CA THR A 313 -32.27 -13.17 -44.83
C THR A 313 -33.70 -12.85 -45.28
N ALA A 314 -34.18 -11.61 -45.12
CA ALA A 314 -35.48 -11.20 -45.64
C ALA A 314 -35.46 -11.27 -47.18
N PRO A 315 -36.45 -11.93 -47.82
CA PRO A 315 -36.52 -11.98 -49.27
C PRO A 315 -36.65 -10.55 -49.80
N LYS A 316 -35.77 -10.14 -50.73
CA LYS A 316 -35.99 -8.91 -51.50
C LYS A 316 -37.40 -8.98 -52.08
N PRO A 317 -38.22 -7.92 -51.98
CA PRO A 317 -39.52 -7.92 -52.62
C PRO A 317 -39.29 -8.09 -54.13
N LYS A 318 -39.82 -9.19 -54.69
CA LYS A 318 -39.81 -9.43 -56.12
C LYS A 318 -40.56 -8.28 -56.79
N LYS A 319 -39.83 -7.34 -57.39
CA LYS A 319 -40.39 -6.53 -58.48
C LYS A 319 -40.54 -7.46 -59.68
N SER A 320 -41.76 -7.89 -59.90
CA SER A 320 -42.20 -8.49 -61.15
C SER A 320 -42.08 -7.45 -62.27
N GLN A 321 -41.23 -7.72 -63.26
CA GLN A 321 -41.51 -7.36 -64.64
C GLN A 321 -40.63 -8.18 -65.60
N SER A 322 -41.34 -8.90 -66.46
CA SER A 322 -40.91 -9.62 -67.65
C SER A 322 -40.26 -8.70 -68.69
N THR A 323 -39.20 -9.18 -69.35
CA THR A 323 -39.19 -9.45 -70.80
C THR A 323 -37.87 -10.05 -71.27
N LEU A 324 -38.00 -11.00 -72.21
CA LEU A 324 -37.02 -11.60 -73.11
C LEU A 324 -35.93 -10.65 -73.67
N SER A 325 -34.67 -11.10 -73.73
CA SER A 325 -34.05 -11.64 -74.96
C SER A 325 -32.52 -11.47 -75.03
N LYS A 326 -31.93 -12.47 -75.69
CA LYS A 326 -30.70 -12.50 -76.50
C LYS A 326 -29.33 -12.67 -75.83
N ALA A 327 -28.68 -13.72 -76.36
CA ALA A 327 -27.32 -14.17 -76.18
C ALA A 327 -26.26 -13.10 -76.47
N ASN A 328 -25.08 -13.27 -75.85
CA ASN A 328 -23.85 -13.43 -76.60
C ASN A 328 -22.74 -14.04 -75.75
N SER A 329 -22.11 -15.04 -76.36
CA SER A 329 -20.86 -15.71 -76.03
C SER A 329 -19.64 -14.78 -76.07
N ALA A 330 -18.69 -14.97 -75.15
CA ALA A 330 -17.28 -14.74 -75.40
C ALA A 330 -16.41 -15.55 -74.42
N SER A 331 -15.67 -16.50 -74.99
CA SER A 331 -14.55 -17.21 -74.39
C SER A 331 -13.39 -16.26 -74.06
N ALA A 332 -12.66 -16.53 -72.98
CA ALA A 332 -11.23 -16.23 -72.89
C ALA A 332 -10.53 -17.25 -71.98
N LEU A 333 -9.57 -17.94 -72.60
CA LEU A 333 -8.66 -18.94 -72.06
C LEU A 333 -7.46 -18.31 -71.30
N LEU A 334 -6.86 -19.12 -70.41
CA LEU A 334 -5.41 -19.20 -70.05
C LEU A 334 -4.82 -17.99 -69.27
N THR A 335 -3.91 -18.09 -68.31
CA THR A 335 -2.84 -19.07 -68.04
C THR A 335 -2.25 -18.87 -66.62
N VAL A 336 -1.49 -19.88 -66.20
CA VAL A 336 -0.68 -20.12 -64.98
C VAL A 336 0.33 -19.03 -64.60
N SER A 337 0.63 -18.86 -63.30
CA SER A 337 1.98 -18.53 -62.80
C SER A 337 2.16 -18.81 -61.31
N HIS A 338 2.93 -19.87 -60.99
CA HIS A 338 3.61 -20.04 -59.71
C HIS A 338 4.86 -19.14 -59.67
N LYS A 339 5.08 -18.41 -58.57
CA LYS A 339 6.43 -17.95 -58.20
C LYS A 339 6.63 -17.95 -56.68
N LYS A 340 7.54 -18.83 -56.25
CA LYS A 340 8.28 -18.79 -54.98
C LYS A 340 9.06 -17.47 -54.89
N THR A 341 9.21 -16.93 -53.69
CA THR A 341 10.28 -15.99 -53.35
C THR A 341 10.90 -16.34 -52.00
N ASP A 342 12.23 -16.43 -52.04
CA ASP A 342 13.16 -16.77 -50.97
C ASP A 342 13.23 -15.72 -49.86
N LEU A 343 13.36 -16.20 -48.62
CA LEU A 343 13.75 -15.42 -47.44
C LEU A 343 15.28 -15.41 -47.33
N THR A 344 15.89 -14.25 -47.52
CA THR A 344 17.30 -14.02 -47.23
C THR A 344 17.49 -13.47 -45.81
N PHE A 345 18.40 -14.13 -45.08
CA PHE A 345 18.89 -13.81 -43.75
C PHE A 345 19.59 -12.44 -43.69
N LYS A 346 19.27 -11.62 -42.67
CA LYS A 346 20.09 -10.47 -42.23
C LYS A 346 20.77 -10.77 -40.90
N LYS A 347 22.11 -10.67 -40.90
CA LYS A 347 23.02 -10.78 -39.73
C LYS A 347 22.81 -9.62 -38.72
N PRO A 348 23.10 -9.84 -37.42
CA PRO A 348 23.02 -8.79 -36.39
C PRO A 348 24.30 -7.93 -36.32
N ARG A 349 24.14 -6.64 -35.97
CA ARG A 349 25.24 -5.69 -35.71
C ARG A 349 25.75 -5.78 -34.26
N PRO A 350 27.03 -5.44 -34.00
CA PRO A 350 27.69 -5.68 -32.72
C PRO A 350 27.43 -4.59 -31.67
N THR A 351 27.30 -5.02 -30.42
CA THR A 351 27.18 -4.22 -29.19
C THR A 351 28.48 -3.51 -28.84
N THR A 352 28.41 -2.19 -28.66
CA THR A 352 29.51 -1.38 -28.11
C THR A 352 29.46 -1.39 -26.58
N VAL A 353 30.54 -1.85 -25.96
CA VAL A 353 30.79 -1.82 -24.52
C VAL A 353 31.08 -0.36 -24.10
N ARG A 354 30.25 0.23 -23.23
CA ARG A 354 30.56 1.50 -22.54
C ARG A 354 30.64 1.29 -21.03
N LYS A 355 31.81 1.65 -20.51
CA LYS A 355 32.24 1.67 -19.11
C LYS A 355 31.19 2.33 -18.20
N ILE A 356 30.81 1.63 -17.13
CA ILE A 356 29.98 2.15 -16.03
C ILE A 356 30.87 3.04 -15.16
N LYS A 357 30.73 4.36 -15.29
CA LYS A 357 31.10 5.33 -14.25
C LYS A 357 29.90 6.25 -13.98
N SER A 358 29.46 6.25 -12.71
CA SER A 358 28.57 7.23 -12.07
C SER A 358 27.08 7.28 -12.47
N ALA A 359 26.31 6.22 -12.16
CA ALA A 359 24.85 6.30 -12.21
C ALA A 359 24.25 7.26 -11.15
N HIS A 360 24.90 7.40 -9.98
CA HIS A 360 24.42 8.27 -8.90
C HIS A 360 24.58 9.77 -9.23
N HIS A 361 25.70 10.16 -9.83
CA HIS A 361 26.00 11.56 -10.11
C HIS A 361 25.09 12.17 -11.20
N ILE A 362 24.63 11.34 -12.14
CA ILE A 362 23.72 11.73 -13.24
C ILE A 362 22.28 11.90 -12.72
N THR A 363 21.84 11.07 -11.75
CA THR A 363 20.50 11.18 -11.14
C THR A 363 20.33 12.44 -10.29
N ASP A 364 21.37 12.84 -9.56
CA ASP A 364 21.31 14.04 -8.71
C ASP A 364 21.29 15.32 -9.54
N GLN A 365 22.13 15.41 -10.58
CA GLN A 365 22.15 16.55 -11.49
C GLN A 365 20.83 16.73 -12.26
N LYS A 366 20.12 15.62 -12.57
CA LYS A 366 18.79 15.65 -13.20
C LYS A 366 17.70 16.11 -12.24
N ASN A 367 17.78 15.70 -10.97
CA ASN A 367 16.83 16.12 -9.94
C ASN A 367 16.97 17.61 -9.58
N ASP A 368 18.18 18.15 -9.59
CA ASP A 368 18.43 19.58 -9.33
C ASP A 368 17.89 20.46 -10.44
N ARG A 369 18.02 20.04 -11.71
CA ARG A 369 17.40 20.72 -12.86
C ARG A 369 15.86 20.71 -12.76
N LEU A 370 15.26 19.58 -12.40
CA LEU A 370 13.81 19.46 -12.20
C LEU A 370 13.33 20.36 -11.04
N LEU A 371 14.05 20.38 -9.92
CA LEU A 371 13.73 21.20 -8.77
C LEU A 371 13.79 22.69 -9.12
N ASN A 372 14.83 23.11 -9.86
CA ASN A 372 14.95 24.47 -10.37
C ASN A 372 13.82 24.84 -11.34
N ASN A 373 13.38 23.93 -12.20
CA ASN A 373 12.25 24.18 -13.11
C ASN A 373 10.93 24.38 -12.35
N ILE A 374 10.65 23.56 -11.33
CA ILE A 374 9.47 23.73 -10.47
C ILE A 374 9.57 25.05 -9.70
N LYS A 375 10.75 25.38 -9.15
CA LYS A 375 11.01 26.65 -8.45
C LYS A 375 10.71 27.86 -9.34
N GLN A 376 11.23 27.87 -10.57
CA GLN A 376 11.00 28.96 -11.54
C GLN A 376 9.52 29.04 -11.98
N SER A 377 8.84 27.90 -12.16
CA SER A 377 7.40 27.87 -12.47
C SER A 377 6.56 28.43 -11.31
N LEU A 378 6.94 28.13 -10.06
CA LEU A 378 6.28 28.67 -8.87
C LEU A 378 6.49 30.19 -8.75
N ILE A 379 7.71 30.68 -8.98
CA ILE A 379 8.07 32.11 -8.94
C ILE A 379 7.27 32.90 -9.99
N LYS A 380 7.28 32.46 -11.26
CA LYS A 380 6.51 33.10 -12.34
C LYS A 380 5.00 33.16 -12.05
N THR A 381 4.50 32.17 -11.32
CA THR A 381 3.09 32.08 -10.95
C THR A 381 2.74 32.98 -9.77
N LEU A 382 3.68 33.18 -8.83
CA LEU A 382 3.56 34.14 -7.73
C LEU A 382 3.65 35.59 -8.22
N GLU A 383 4.51 35.86 -9.21
CA GLU A 383 4.62 37.18 -9.86
C GLU A 383 3.33 37.56 -10.60
N LYS A 384 2.64 36.60 -11.24
CA LYS A 384 1.33 36.82 -11.87
C LYS A 384 0.19 37.09 -10.88
N ASP A 385 0.23 36.50 -9.69
CA ASP A 385 -0.81 36.69 -8.66
C ASP A 385 -0.60 38.00 -7.84
N ASN A 386 0.61 38.59 -7.87
CA ASN A 386 1.00 39.74 -7.03
C ASN A 386 0.60 41.13 -7.55
N ASN A 387 -0.19 41.23 -8.63
CA ASN A 387 -0.72 42.53 -9.08
C ASN A 387 -1.85 43.12 -8.20
N LYS A 388 -2.14 42.53 -7.02
CA LYS A 388 -3.18 43.04 -6.12
C LYS A 388 -2.81 43.20 -4.64
N ASN A 389 -1.63 42.81 -4.13
CA ASN A 389 -1.23 43.11 -2.76
C ASN A 389 0.31 43.16 -2.61
N LYS A 390 0.85 44.38 -2.43
CA LYS A 390 2.24 44.60 -1.99
C LYS A 390 2.39 44.12 -0.55
N THR A 391 3.04 42.98 -0.31
CA THR A 391 3.91 42.64 0.84
C THR A 391 4.03 41.11 1.00
N THR A 392 4.80 40.47 0.14
CA THR A 392 5.53 39.22 0.47
C THR A 392 6.53 38.95 -0.65
N THR A 393 7.54 39.81 -0.78
CA THR A 393 8.79 39.45 -1.48
C THR A 393 9.52 38.44 -0.61
N LEU A 394 8.98 37.22 -0.55
CA LEU A 394 9.68 36.12 0.06
C LEU A 394 10.80 35.72 -0.88
N ASN A 395 12.01 35.78 -0.35
CA ASN A 395 13.27 35.51 -1.01
C ASN A 395 13.34 33.99 -1.37
N SER A 396 12.53 33.58 -2.35
CA SER A 396 12.43 32.23 -2.91
C SER A 396 13.76 31.73 -3.43
N ASN A 397 14.73 32.63 -3.62
CA ASN A 397 16.10 32.32 -3.99
C ASN A 397 16.86 31.45 -2.98
N LYS A 398 16.47 31.38 -1.69
CA LYS A 398 17.26 30.67 -0.66
C LYS A 398 16.90 29.19 -0.39
N SER A 399 15.81 28.66 -0.96
CA SER A 399 15.51 27.22 -0.82
C SER A 399 16.27 26.40 -1.87
N SER A 400 17.30 25.65 -1.44
CA SER A 400 18.04 24.68 -2.27
C SER A 400 17.48 23.26 -2.21
N THR A 401 16.55 22.98 -1.29
CA THR A 401 16.00 21.62 -1.06
C THR A 401 14.50 21.54 -1.38
N LEU A 402 14.04 20.32 -1.72
CA LEU A 402 12.61 20.05 -1.95
C LEU A 402 11.78 20.29 -0.68
N GLN A 403 12.32 19.99 0.50
CA GLN A 403 11.68 20.27 1.78
C GLN A 403 11.46 21.77 1.98
N GLY A 404 12.49 22.60 1.76
CA GLY A 404 12.39 24.05 1.88
C GLY A 404 11.37 24.66 0.92
N LEU A 405 11.24 24.06 -0.28
CA LEU A 405 10.27 24.50 -1.29
C LEU A 405 8.83 24.15 -0.88
N CYS A 406 8.63 22.98 -0.27
CA CYS A 406 7.33 22.59 0.31
C CYS A 406 6.95 23.52 1.48
N PHE A 407 7.89 23.78 2.39
CA PHE A 407 7.68 24.67 3.53
C PHE A 407 7.34 26.09 3.07
N THR A 408 8.13 26.64 2.14
CA THR A 408 7.90 27.98 1.58
C THR A 408 6.52 28.10 0.95
N ALA A 409 6.13 27.13 0.12
CA ALA A 409 4.83 27.14 -0.53
C ALA A 409 3.66 27.10 0.47
N LEU A 410 3.82 26.39 1.60
CA LEU A 410 2.81 26.32 2.66
C LEU A 410 2.70 27.62 3.48
N VAL A 411 3.83 28.29 3.74
CA VAL A 411 3.83 29.58 4.44
C VAL A 411 3.31 30.71 3.55
N CYS A 412 3.57 30.67 2.24
CA CYS A 412 2.99 31.61 1.27
C CYS A 412 1.47 31.45 1.07
N GLY A 413 0.87 30.39 1.60
CA GLY A 413 -0.59 30.21 1.61
C GLY A 413 -1.10 29.02 0.79
N ASP A 414 -2.35 28.64 1.07
CA ASP A 414 -3.00 27.46 0.48
C ASP A 414 -3.10 27.49 -1.06
N LYS A 415 -3.20 28.67 -1.68
CA LYS A 415 -3.21 28.80 -3.15
C LYS A 415 -1.87 28.37 -3.76
N THR A 416 -0.76 28.81 -3.17
CA THR A 416 0.60 28.49 -3.58
C THR A 416 0.92 27.02 -3.36
N ALA A 417 0.53 26.48 -2.20
CA ALA A 417 0.68 25.07 -1.89
C ALA A 417 -0.10 24.15 -2.85
N LYS A 418 -1.34 24.52 -3.23
CA LYS A 418 -2.12 23.77 -4.22
C LYS A 418 -1.48 23.79 -5.61
N LYS A 419 -0.89 24.91 -6.02
CA LYS A 419 -0.15 25.01 -7.30
C LYS A 419 1.09 24.11 -7.30
N LEU A 420 1.86 24.12 -6.21
CA LEU A 420 2.98 23.19 -6.03
C LEU A 420 2.52 21.73 -6.08
N LEU A 421 1.38 21.42 -5.47
CA LEU A 421 0.80 20.09 -5.49
C LEU A 421 0.47 19.61 -6.90
N THR A 422 -0.03 20.50 -7.77
CA THR A 422 -0.28 20.19 -9.18
C THR A 422 1.03 19.90 -9.92
N LEU A 423 2.05 20.74 -9.74
CA LEU A 423 3.37 20.55 -10.35
C LEU A 423 4.03 19.23 -9.91
N LEU A 424 4.01 18.91 -8.62
CA LEU A 424 4.59 17.67 -8.08
C LEU A 424 3.87 16.40 -8.55
N ASN A 425 2.59 16.50 -8.89
CA ASN A 425 1.80 15.36 -9.37
C ASN A 425 1.82 15.19 -10.89
N ASP A 426 2.47 16.09 -11.62
CA ASP A 426 2.72 15.94 -13.06
C ASP A 426 3.60 14.72 -13.34
N SER A 427 3.27 14.00 -14.43
CA SER A 427 4.02 12.83 -14.90
C SER A 427 5.51 13.09 -15.13
N THR A 428 5.87 14.33 -15.48
CA THR A 428 7.26 14.78 -15.72
C THR A 428 8.09 14.87 -14.44
N ASN A 429 7.47 15.03 -13.27
CA ASN A 429 8.13 15.25 -11.98
C ASN A 429 8.17 13.99 -11.09
N LYS A 430 8.06 12.80 -11.70
CA LYS A 430 7.99 11.51 -11.00
C LYS A 430 9.11 11.29 -9.98
N SER A 431 10.34 11.75 -10.26
CA SER A 431 11.50 11.56 -9.36
C SER A 431 11.43 12.42 -8.09
N LEU A 432 10.92 13.65 -8.19
CA LEU A 432 10.68 14.52 -7.02
C LEU A 432 9.45 14.04 -6.25
N LYS A 433 8.40 13.62 -6.96
CA LYS A 433 7.23 12.99 -6.38
C LYS A 433 7.58 11.78 -5.51
N SER A 434 8.50 10.93 -5.98
CA SER A 434 8.94 9.76 -5.21
C SER A 434 9.71 10.09 -3.93
N LYS A 435 10.31 11.29 -3.81
CA LYS A 435 10.93 11.72 -2.54
C LYS A 435 9.89 11.98 -1.44
N ILE A 436 8.70 12.43 -1.81
CA ILE A 436 7.59 12.70 -0.88
C ILE A 436 6.69 11.46 -0.72
N CYS A 437 6.42 10.76 -1.84
CA CYS A 437 5.57 9.58 -1.90
C CYS A 437 6.33 8.42 -2.56
N PRO A 438 7.16 7.67 -1.82
CA PRO A 438 8.00 6.59 -2.38
C PRO A 438 7.20 5.50 -3.11
N ARG A 439 5.95 5.24 -2.69
CA ARG A 439 5.03 4.27 -3.31
C ARG A 439 4.28 4.80 -4.55
N GLY A 440 4.68 5.95 -5.12
CA GLY A 440 4.12 6.50 -6.36
C GLY A 440 2.72 7.12 -6.27
N ALA A 441 2.10 7.10 -5.08
CA ALA A 441 0.79 7.71 -4.82
C ALA A 441 0.78 9.23 -5.10
N LYS A 442 -0.39 9.77 -5.43
CA LYS A 442 -0.59 11.23 -5.59
C LYS A 442 -0.23 11.94 -4.29
N VAL A 443 0.61 12.98 -4.36
CA VAL A 443 0.93 13.85 -3.22
C VAL A 443 -0.33 14.65 -2.87
N ARG A 444 -0.73 14.65 -1.61
CA ARG A 444 -1.85 15.47 -1.08
C ARG A 444 -1.32 16.57 -0.17
N MET A 445 -2.16 17.56 0.15
CA MET A 445 -1.80 18.67 1.06
C MET A 445 -1.23 18.18 2.40
N ARG A 446 -1.79 17.12 2.98
CA ARG A 446 -1.27 16.53 4.21
C ARG A 446 0.13 15.94 4.07
N ASP A 447 0.41 15.32 2.92
CA ASP A 447 1.72 14.74 2.63
C ASP A 447 2.75 15.87 2.44
N LEU A 448 2.33 16.99 1.83
CA LEU A 448 3.14 18.20 1.67
C LEU A 448 3.48 18.86 3.01
N ARG A 449 2.49 19.00 3.92
CA ARG A 449 2.68 19.55 5.27
C ARG A 449 3.62 18.69 6.12
N SER A 450 3.40 17.37 6.11
CA SER A 450 4.25 16.44 6.83
C SER A 450 5.69 16.47 6.31
N TYR A 451 5.86 16.44 4.99
CA TYR A 451 7.17 16.43 4.36
C TYR A 451 7.95 17.73 4.60
N ALA A 452 7.26 18.88 4.61
CA ALA A 452 7.88 20.17 4.93
C ALA A 452 8.47 20.21 6.35
N LEU A 453 7.81 19.58 7.32
CA LEU A 453 8.23 19.60 8.72
C LEU A 453 9.21 18.47 9.09
N THR A 454 9.04 17.29 8.50
CA THR A 454 9.70 16.07 8.98
C THR A 454 10.52 15.33 7.91
N GLN A 455 10.55 15.81 6.66
CA GLN A 455 11.09 15.10 5.49
C GLN A 455 10.44 13.73 5.20
N HIS A 456 9.39 13.37 5.93
CA HIS A 456 8.67 12.12 5.76
C HIS A 456 7.25 12.38 5.27
N LYS A 457 6.73 11.44 4.49
CA LYS A 457 5.32 11.43 4.10
C LYS A 457 4.45 11.43 5.36
N SER A 458 3.24 11.95 5.25
CA SER A 458 2.21 11.71 6.26
C SER A 458 1.92 10.21 6.33
N GLU A 459 2.54 9.55 7.31
CA GLU A 459 2.30 8.15 7.67
C GLU A 459 1.36 8.10 8.87
N SER A 460 0.36 7.23 8.78
CA SER A 460 -0.41 6.82 9.93
C SER A 460 0.34 5.70 10.65
N LYS A 461 0.39 5.75 11.98
CA LYS A 461 0.42 4.50 12.74
C LYS A 461 -0.84 3.71 12.31
N ARG A 462 -0.69 2.44 11.92
CA ARG A 462 -1.74 1.69 11.21
C ARG A 462 -2.80 1.17 12.19
N GLY A 463 -4.07 1.39 11.88
CA GLY A 463 -5.22 0.72 12.50
C GLY A 463 -6.54 1.29 12.00
N TRP A 464 -7.52 0.43 11.70
CA TRP A 464 -8.88 0.82 11.28
C TRP A 464 -9.62 1.65 12.37
N PHE A 465 -9.13 1.61 13.60
CA PHE A 465 -9.59 2.40 14.75
C PHE A 465 -9.04 3.85 14.80
N GLU A 466 -8.05 4.21 13.97
CA GLU A 466 -7.44 5.57 13.97
C GLU A 466 -7.91 6.49 12.84
N LEU A 467 -9.10 6.26 12.26
CA LEU A 467 -9.71 7.22 11.33
C LEU A 467 -9.82 8.66 11.91
N ASN A 468 -9.79 8.80 13.24
CA ASN A 468 -9.71 10.08 13.94
C ASN A 468 -8.28 10.64 14.13
N GLY A 469 -7.24 9.79 14.11
CA GLY A 469 -5.82 10.19 14.26
C GLY A 469 -5.24 10.86 13.01
N TYR A 470 -5.69 10.42 11.81
CA TYR A 470 -5.32 11.03 10.52
C TYR A 470 -5.59 12.53 10.46
N ASN A 471 -6.70 12.94 11.08
CA ASN A 471 -7.12 14.33 11.09
C ASN A 471 -6.43 15.13 12.20
N LYS A 472 -5.98 14.51 13.29
CA LYS A 472 -5.37 15.24 14.41
C LYS A 472 -4.00 15.83 14.04
N LYS A 473 -3.06 14.99 13.57
CA LYS A 473 -1.71 15.47 13.19
C LYS A 473 -1.73 16.38 11.95
N ASP A 474 -2.60 16.11 10.98
CA ASP A 474 -2.78 17.04 9.85
C ASP A 474 -3.44 18.36 10.28
N LYS A 475 -4.37 18.33 11.24
CA LYS A 475 -4.97 19.54 11.82
C LYS A 475 -3.95 20.33 12.62
N GLU A 476 -3.12 19.70 13.44
CA GLU A 476 -1.99 20.33 14.15
C GLU A 476 -1.02 20.98 13.15
N ASN A 477 -0.59 20.25 12.12
CA ASN A 477 0.27 20.80 11.07
C ASN A 477 -0.40 21.95 10.33
N LYS A 478 -1.70 21.84 10.02
CA LYS A 478 -2.47 22.90 9.36
C LYS A 478 -2.54 24.15 10.23
N GLU A 479 -2.84 23.99 11.53
CA GLU A 479 -2.87 25.08 12.51
C GLU A 479 -1.50 25.75 12.64
N LEU A 480 -0.42 24.96 12.66
CA LEU A 480 0.95 25.46 12.67
C LEU A 480 1.26 26.33 11.44
N PHE A 481 0.97 25.83 10.23
CA PHE A 481 1.15 26.63 9.01
C PHE A 481 0.20 27.83 8.93
N SER A 482 -1.00 27.76 9.50
CA SER A 482 -1.90 28.93 9.61
C SER A 482 -1.36 29.98 10.58
N LYS A 483 -0.63 29.59 11.65
CA LYS A 483 0.10 30.54 12.50
C LYS A 483 1.25 31.18 11.73
N TYR A 484 2.02 30.39 10.98
CA TYR A 484 3.11 30.91 10.13
C TYR A 484 2.63 31.84 9.02
N GLN A 485 1.44 31.62 8.46
CA GLN A 485 0.83 32.53 7.48
C GLN A 485 0.43 33.88 8.09
N LYS A 486 0.12 33.93 9.39
CA LYS A 486 -0.27 35.15 10.11
C LYS A 486 0.94 35.93 10.63
N GLN A 487 2.06 35.26 10.86
CA GLN A 487 3.30 35.87 11.32
C GLN A 487 4.18 36.16 10.10
N ASN A 488 4.36 37.44 9.74
CA ASN A 488 5.10 37.89 8.55
C ASN A 488 6.62 37.54 8.51
N ASN A 489 7.12 36.63 9.35
CA ASN A 489 8.54 36.29 9.53
C ASN A 489 8.89 34.84 9.17
N SER A 490 8.53 34.41 7.96
CA SER A 490 8.74 33.03 7.47
C SER A 490 10.22 32.60 7.33
N VAL A 491 11.17 33.54 7.22
CA VAL A 491 12.59 33.27 7.01
C VAL A 491 13.34 32.95 8.30
N ILE A 492 12.93 33.54 9.43
CA ILE A 492 13.51 33.27 10.75
C ILE A 492 13.05 31.89 11.24
N MET A 493 11.76 31.59 11.06
CA MET A 493 11.14 30.33 11.47
C MET A 493 11.68 29.10 10.71
N LEU A 494 12.05 29.26 9.43
CA LEU A 494 12.65 28.19 8.63
C LEU A 494 14.09 27.90 9.08
N LYS A 495 14.83 28.92 9.54
CA LYS A 495 16.16 28.74 10.13
C LYS A 495 16.09 28.07 11.51
N GLU A 496 15.21 28.53 12.39
CA GLU A 496 15.02 27.97 13.75
C GLU A 496 14.64 26.48 13.69
N HIS A 497 13.65 26.12 12.87
CA HIS A 497 13.24 24.71 12.75
C HIS A 497 14.28 23.81 12.06
N LEU A 498 15.00 24.31 11.06
CA LEU A 498 16.08 23.52 10.45
C LEU A 498 17.30 23.39 11.38
N SER A 499 17.60 24.40 12.21
CA SER A 499 18.67 24.32 13.23
C SER A 499 18.33 23.34 14.35
N GLU A 500 17.07 23.24 14.78
CA GLU A 500 16.62 22.24 15.75
C GLU A 500 16.68 20.82 15.18
N SER A 501 16.36 20.65 13.88
CA SER A 501 16.40 19.33 13.23
C SER A 501 17.82 18.78 12.99
N ASN A 502 18.83 19.65 12.87
CA ASN A 502 20.23 19.24 12.70
C ASN A 502 20.95 18.90 14.01
N ASN A 503 20.44 19.35 15.18
CA ASN A 503 21.04 19.09 16.49
C ASN A 503 20.66 17.73 17.12
N THR A 504 19.89 16.90 16.42
CA THR A 504 19.56 15.53 16.88
C THR A 504 20.36 14.44 16.17
N GLY A 505 21.39 14.82 15.39
CA GLY A 505 22.15 13.93 14.53
C GLY A 505 23.67 13.96 14.68
N HIS A 506 24.23 14.49 15.77
CA HIS A 506 25.66 14.38 16.05
C HIS A 506 25.97 13.52 17.27
N ASP A 507 26.88 12.58 17.03
CA ASP A 507 27.59 11.74 17.97
C ASP A 507 27.84 12.45 19.31
N ILE A 508 27.27 11.89 20.39
CA ILE A 508 27.87 12.02 21.71
C ILE A 508 29.09 11.08 21.68
N GLU A 509 30.19 11.58 21.12
CA GLU A 509 31.52 11.10 21.43
C GLU A 509 31.73 11.32 22.94
N LEU A 510 31.73 10.23 23.69
CA LEU A 510 32.41 10.13 24.98
C LEU A 510 33.86 10.61 24.81
N LYS A 511 34.16 11.80 25.33
CA LYS A 511 35.52 12.16 25.74
C LYS A 511 35.49 12.68 27.18
N ALA A 512 36.24 11.95 28.00
CA ALA A 512 36.71 12.22 29.35
C ALA A 512 36.83 13.71 29.70
N ILE A 513 36.31 14.11 30.86
CA ILE A 513 36.96 14.09 32.18
C ILE A 513 35.86 13.98 33.25
#